data_AF-A0A2A4XBQ8-F1
#
_entry.id   AF-A0A2A4XBQ8-F1
#
_cell.length_a   1.000
_cell.length_b   1.000
_cell.length_c   1.000
_cell.angle_alpha   90.00
_cell.angle_beta   90.00
_cell.angle_gamma   90.00
#
_symmetry.space_group_name_H-M   'P 1'
#
loop_
_entity.id
_entity.type
_entity.pdbx_description
1 polymer ?
#
loop_
_entity_poly.entity_id
_entity_poly.type
_entity_poly.pdbx_seq_one_letter_code
_entity_poly.pdbx_strand_id
1 'polypeptide(L)'
;MTGEEGSPSADGRYWALMAMSDDFNTQYGLIVYDFQTDSIVGVYDYVTDGGGIIVGTGTAGPNNVSMSPSGTHVVALWNPPACTAGRQGTLNDPCGTIAFNRDFSSAINLAFNGEHGDTATDINGRDVYVGIEYQDRGAIEIIDLETGSLVADIETAVWVGGAIHISGRATGRPGWVVISHYTETPIVTWYNEEIFLVKIGPAPVIVSLGKHQSDTSDYWSQPHATISRDATRIVWGSIGAMSTTC
;
A
#
# COMPACT_ATOMS: atom_id res chain seq x y z
N MET A 1 11.14 -9.26 6.45
CA MET A 1 10.98 -7.78 6.44
C MET A 1 9.71 -7.41 5.70
N THR A 2 9.18 -6.19 5.81
CA THR A 2 7.97 -5.78 5.07
C THR A 2 8.25 -5.23 3.67
N GLY A 3 9.52 -5.03 3.30
CA GLY A 3 9.88 -4.31 2.08
C GLY A 3 10.00 -2.83 2.35
N GLU A 4 9.52 -2.01 1.43
CA GLU A 4 9.57 -0.54 1.57
C GLU A 4 8.46 -0.01 2.49
N GLU A 5 7.22 -0.47 2.31
CA GLU A 5 6.06 0.07 3.02
C GLU A 5 5.22 -1.05 3.63
N GLY A 6 5.18 -1.17 4.95
CA GLY A 6 4.33 -2.21 5.51
C GLY A 6 3.92 -2.03 6.95
N SER A 7 2.78 -2.61 7.27
CA SER A 7 2.16 -2.44 8.57
C SER A 7 1.65 -3.76 9.15
N PRO A 8 1.66 -3.88 10.49
CA PRO A 8 0.99 -4.98 11.16
C PRO A 8 -0.53 -4.77 11.21
N SER A 9 -1.19 -5.83 11.68
CA SER A 9 -2.57 -5.76 12.19
C SER A 9 -2.71 -4.69 13.28
N ALA A 10 -3.93 -4.20 13.47
CA ALA A 10 -4.25 -3.08 14.36
C ALA A 10 -3.84 -3.33 15.82
N ASP A 11 -3.98 -4.57 16.30
CA ASP A 11 -3.60 -5.00 17.64
C ASP A 11 -2.09 -5.33 17.75
N GLY A 12 -1.36 -5.30 16.64
CA GLY A 12 0.06 -5.63 16.56
C GLY A 12 0.37 -7.11 16.67
N ARG A 13 -0.64 -7.99 16.63
CA ARG A 13 -0.47 -9.44 16.80
C ARG A 13 0.13 -10.09 15.57
N TYR A 14 -0.50 -9.88 14.42
CA TYR A 14 -0.12 -10.48 13.15
C TYR A 14 0.73 -9.54 12.31
N TRP A 15 1.82 -10.07 11.78
CA TRP A 15 2.75 -9.38 10.88
C TRP A 15 2.96 -10.22 9.62
N ALA A 16 2.70 -9.63 8.46
CA ALA A 16 3.13 -10.19 7.18
C ALA A 16 4.59 -9.79 6.94
N LEU A 17 5.42 -10.73 6.52
CA LEU A 17 6.84 -10.50 6.27
C LEU A 17 7.28 -11.27 5.02
N MET A 18 8.18 -10.68 4.24
CA MET A 18 8.97 -11.37 3.23
C MET A 18 10.09 -12.17 3.87
N ALA A 19 10.20 -13.43 3.48
CA ALA A 19 11.35 -14.29 3.72
C ALA A 19 12.39 -14.02 2.62
N MET A 20 13.57 -13.55 3.01
CA MET A 20 14.61 -13.11 2.08
C MET A 20 15.97 -13.69 2.47
N SER A 21 16.90 -13.72 1.51
CA SER A 21 18.31 -13.98 1.79
C SER A 21 18.90 -12.93 2.73
N ASP A 22 19.99 -13.28 3.39
CA ASP A 22 20.70 -12.41 4.33
C ASP A 22 21.27 -11.13 3.69
N ASP A 23 21.59 -11.21 2.41
CA ASP A 23 22.02 -10.08 1.58
C ASP A 23 20.85 -9.29 0.95
N PHE A 24 19.60 -9.66 1.25
CA PHE A 24 18.37 -9.05 0.73
C PHE A 24 18.19 -9.10 -0.80
N ASN A 25 18.99 -9.90 -1.50
CA ASN A 25 18.95 -9.98 -2.97
C ASN A 25 17.95 -10.99 -3.52
N THR A 26 17.47 -11.92 -2.69
CA THR A 26 16.55 -13.00 -3.08
C THR A 26 15.36 -13.03 -2.14
N GLN A 27 14.15 -13.13 -2.71
CA GLN A 27 12.93 -13.38 -1.94
C GLN A 27 12.50 -14.83 -2.14
N TYR A 28 12.23 -15.53 -1.04
CA TYR A 28 11.84 -16.95 -1.05
C TYR A 28 10.34 -17.15 -0.88
N GLY A 29 9.65 -16.17 -0.32
CA GLY A 29 8.24 -16.31 0.03
C GLY A 29 7.75 -15.25 0.99
N LEU A 30 6.51 -15.43 1.43
CA LEU A 30 5.86 -14.63 2.47
C LEU A 30 5.58 -15.50 3.69
N ILE A 31 5.58 -14.89 4.87
CA ILE A 31 5.14 -15.52 6.11
C ILE A 31 4.18 -14.61 6.84
N VAL A 32 3.33 -15.20 7.68
CA VAL A 32 2.64 -14.50 8.75
C VAL A 32 3.17 -14.98 10.08
N TYR A 33 3.63 -14.03 10.89
CA TYR A 33 4.08 -14.28 12.25
C TYR A 33 3.06 -13.74 13.26
N ASP A 34 2.69 -14.57 14.23
CA ASP A 34 1.83 -14.24 15.36
C ASP A 34 2.69 -13.99 16.61
N PHE A 35 2.80 -12.72 17.02
CA PHE A 35 3.58 -12.30 18.18
C PHE A 35 2.98 -12.75 19.52
N GLN A 36 1.68 -13.06 19.58
CA GLN A 36 1.07 -13.52 20.83
C GLN A 36 1.40 -14.99 21.10
N THR A 37 1.50 -15.80 20.05
CA THR A 37 1.80 -17.23 20.16
C THR A 37 3.26 -17.58 19.85
N ASP A 38 4.06 -16.60 19.44
CA ASP A 38 5.46 -16.77 19.04
C ASP A 38 5.62 -17.85 17.96
N SER A 39 4.84 -17.72 16.88
CA SER A 39 4.78 -18.76 15.85
C SER A 39 4.51 -18.21 14.46
N ILE A 40 5.06 -18.88 13.45
CA ILE A 40 4.64 -18.69 12.05
C ILE A 40 3.30 -19.43 11.86
N VAL A 41 2.28 -18.69 11.43
CA VAL A 41 0.89 -19.18 11.26
C VAL A 41 0.44 -19.23 9.80
N GLY A 42 1.27 -18.74 8.89
CA GLY A 42 1.07 -18.82 7.44
C GLY A 42 2.42 -18.79 6.74
N VAL A 43 2.57 -19.59 5.69
CA VAL A 43 3.74 -19.64 4.83
C VAL A 43 3.25 -19.69 3.40
N TYR A 44 3.85 -18.87 2.54
CA TYR A 44 3.65 -18.88 1.10
C TYR A 44 5.02 -18.97 0.43
N ASP A 45 5.35 -20.16 -0.02
CA ASP A 45 6.61 -20.46 -0.70
C ASP A 45 6.46 -20.17 -2.20
N TYR A 46 7.34 -19.34 -2.76
CA TYR A 46 7.24 -18.95 -4.16
C TYR A 46 7.44 -20.11 -5.14
N VAL A 47 8.21 -21.12 -4.75
CA VAL A 47 8.46 -22.31 -5.58
C VAL A 47 7.23 -23.22 -5.59
N THR A 48 6.62 -23.49 -4.44
CA THR A 48 5.50 -24.44 -4.36
C THR A 48 4.14 -23.79 -4.52
N ASP A 49 3.93 -22.67 -3.84
CA ASP A 49 2.61 -22.02 -3.74
C ASP A 49 2.47 -20.98 -4.83
N GLY A 50 3.54 -20.21 -5.11
CA GLY A 50 3.60 -19.19 -6.17
C GLY A 50 3.85 -19.71 -7.58
N GLY A 51 3.65 -21.00 -7.83
CA GLY A 51 3.78 -21.60 -9.17
C GLY A 51 5.20 -21.64 -9.73
N GLY A 52 6.21 -21.61 -8.86
CA GLY A 52 7.61 -21.60 -9.30
C GLY A 52 8.13 -20.21 -9.64
N ILE A 53 7.45 -19.14 -9.20
CA ILE A 53 7.95 -17.78 -9.40
C ILE A 53 9.32 -17.62 -8.73
N ILE A 54 10.31 -17.18 -9.50
CA ILE A 54 11.66 -16.94 -8.99
C ILE A 54 11.83 -15.44 -8.82
N VAL A 55 12.08 -15.01 -7.59
CA VAL A 55 12.32 -13.62 -7.23
C VAL A 55 13.76 -13.48 -6.76
N GLY A 56 14.62 -12.96 -7.63
CA GLY A 56 16.05 -12.73 -7.34
C GLY A 56 16.57 -11.48 -8.03
N THR A 57 17.89 -11.28 -8.03
CA THR A 57 18.53 -10.12 -8.69
C THR A 57 18.09 -10.04 -10.16
N GLY A 58 17.23 -9.07 -10.49
CA GLY A 58 16.71 -8.84 -11.85
C GLY A 58 15.30 -9.38 -12.16
N THR A 59 14.63 -10.05 -11.22
CA THR A 59 13.20 -10.43 -11.30
C THR A 59 12.53 -9.95 -10.02
N ALA A 60 11.78 -8.86 -10.07
CA ALA A 60 11.20 -8.32 -8.83
C ALA A 60 10.03 -9.19 -8.35
N GLY A 61 9.84 -9.16 -7.04
CA GLY A 61 8.70 -9.70 -6.32
C GLY A 61 7.84 -8.57 -5.77
N PRO A 62 7.09 -8.80 -4.68
CA PRO A 62 6.42 -7.69 -4.01
C PRO A 62 7.43 -6.63 -3.57
N ASN A 63 7.14 -5.38 -3.91
CA ASN A 63 7.85 -4.22 -3.37
C ASN A 63 7.66 -4.16 -1.85
N ASN A 64 6.43 -4.45 -1.44
CA ASN A 64 6.06 -4.42 -0.04
C ASN A 64 4.92 -5.38 0.31
N VAL A 65 4.84 -5.69 1.60
CA VAL A 65 3.80 -6.55 2.17
C VAL A 65 3.26 -5.95 3.47
N SER A 66 1.94 -5.99 3.60
CA SER A 66 1.20 -5.50 4.77
C SER A 66 0.23 -6.52 5.31
N MET A 67 0.00 -6.47 6.61
CA MET A 67 -1.13 -7.13 7.24
C MET A 67 -2.32 -6.15 7.29
N SER A 68 -3.49 -6.61 6.88
CA SER A 68 -4.75 -5.89 7.07
C SER A 68 -5.01 -5.54 8.55
N PRO A 69 -5.74 -4.47 8.87
CA PRO A 69 -5.98 -4.07 10.25
C PRO A 69 -6.64 -5.17 11.12
N SER A 70 -7.58 -5.95 10.59
CA SER A 70 -8.17 -7.07 11.33
C SER A 70 -7.23 -8.28 11.48
N GLY A 71 -6.12 -8.30 10.75
CA GLY A 71 -5.17 -9.41 10.73
C GLY A 71 -5.67 -10.64 9.97
N THR A 72 -6.60 -10.47 9.05
CA THR A 72 -7.22 -11.58 8.28
C THR A 72 -6.60 -11.76 6.90
N HIS A 73 -6.05 -10.70 6.32
CA HIS A 73 -5.45 -10.68 4.99
C HIS A 73 -4.00 -10.17 5.01
N VAL A 74 -3.19 -10.72 4.11
CA VAL A 74 -1.86 -10.27 3.73
C VAL A 74 -1.97 -9.60 2.36
N VAL A 75 -1.58 -8.34 2.25
CA VAL A 75 -1.59 -7.59 0.98
C VAL A 75 -0.16 -7.45 0.47
N ALA A 76 0.10 -7.94 -0.74
CA ALA A 76 1.41 -7.93 -1.39
C ALA A 76 1.34 -7.19 -2.72
N LEU A 77 2.22 -6.21 -2.91
CA LEU A 77 2.23 -5.31 -4.07
C LEU A 77 3.32 -5.74 -5.04
N TRP A 78 3.01 -6.65 -5.96
CA TRP A 78 3.95 -7.17 -6.95
C TRP A 78 4.20 -6.19 -8.08
N ASN A 79 5.44 -5.78 -8.24
CA ASN A 79 5.85 -4.94 -9.37
C ASN A 79 7.38 -4.94 -9.58
N PRO A 80 7.90 -5.72 -10.55
CA PRO A 80 7.27 -6.86 -11.23
C PRO A 80 6.91 -8.08 -10.33
N PRO A 81 6.18 -9.09 -10.87
CA PRO A 81 5.41 -8.97 -12.10
C PRO A 81 4.17 -8.11 -11.87
N ALA A 82 4.08 -7.03 -12.63
CA ALA A 82 2.81 -6.43 -12.98
C ALA A 82 1.92 -7.48 -13.67
N CYS A 83 0.60 -7.39 -13.49
CA CYS A 83 -0.29 -8.15 -14.34
C CYS A 83 -0.21 -7.64 -15.78
N THR A 84 -0.63 -8.46 -16.74
CA THR A 84 -0.75 -8.06 -18.16
C THR A 84 -2.22 -7.84 -18.48
N ALA A 85 -2.55 -7.00 -19.47
CA ALA A 85 -3.94 -6.68 -19.80
C ALA A 85 -4.81 -7.94 -19.92
N GLY A 86 -5.91 -8.00 -19.15
CA GLY A 86 -6.83 -9.14 -19.11
C GLY A 86 -6.37 -10.33 -18.25
N ARG A 87 -5.24 -10.23 -17.55
CA ARG A 87 -4.76 -11.20 -16.55
C ARG A 87 -4.92 -10.60 -15.15
N GLN A 88 -5.32 -11.44 -14.20
CA GLN A 88 -5.37 -11.12 -12.79
C GLN A 88 -4.39 -12.04 -12.05
N GLY A 89 -3.80 -11.53 -10.97
CA GLY A 89 -2.95 -12.32 -10.11
C GLY A 89 -3.74 -13.40 -9.38
N THR A 90 -3.19 -14.60 -9.30
CA THR A 90 -3.82 -15.72 -8.58
C THR A 90 -2.91 -16.23 -7.47
N LEU A 91 -3.41 -17.19 -6.69
CA LEU A 91 -2.62 -17.84 -5.65
C LEU A 91 -1.35 -18.50 -6.20
N ASN A 92 -1.40 -19.11 -7.38
CA ASN A 92 -0.29 -19.87 -7.97
C ASN A 92 0.34 -19.21 -9.19
N ASP A 93 -0.04 -17.97 -9.47
CA ASP A 93 0.53 -17.15 -10.53
C ASP A 93 0.39 -15.67 -10.13
N PRO A 94 1.12 -15.23 -9.07
CA PRO A 94 0.91 -13.92 -8.50
C PRO A 94 1.43 -12.80 -9.42
N CYS A 95 0.66 -11.73 -9.53
CA CYS A 95 1.02 -10.47 -10.19
C CYS A 95 0.20 -9.31 -9.63
N GLY A 96 0.68 -8.08 -9.83
CA GLY A 96 0.00 -6.88 -9.37
C GLY A 96 -0.20 -6.81 -7.86
N THR A 97 -1.22 -6.09 -7.40
CA THR A 97 -1.57 -6.11 -5.97
C THR A 97 -2.50 -7.28 -5.67
N ILE A 98 -2.11 -8.14 -4.73
CA ILE A 98 -2.89 -9.31 -4.30
C ILE A 98 -3.14 -9.25 -2.79
N ALA A 99 -4.36 -9.59 -2.36
CA ALA A 99 -4.68 -9.96 -1.00
C ALA A 99 -4.75 -11.49 -0.87
N PHE A 100 -3.89 -12.06 -0.03
CA PHE A 100 -4.03 -13.43 0.46
C PHE A 100 -4.80 -13.42 1.78
N ASN A 101 -5.49 -14.50 2.11
CA ASN A 101 -5.89 -14.70 3.49
C ASN A 101 -4.66 -15.05 4.35
N ARG A 102 -4.78 -14.92 5.68
CA ARG A 102 -3.65 -15.03 6.61
C ARG A 102 -2.85 -16.34 6.49
N ASP A 103 -3.52 -17.44 6.16
CA ASP A 103 -2.90 -18.76 6.00
C ASP A 103 -2.49 -19.08 4.55
N PHE A 104 -2.67 -18.13 3.64
CA PHE A 104 -2.37 -18.25 2.21
C PHE A 104 -3.13 -19.36 1.47
N SER A 105 -4.28 -19.81 1.98
CA SER A 105 -5.14 -20.78 1.28
C SER A 105 -6.01 -20.17 0.17
N SER A 106 -6.10 -18.84 0.08
CA SER A 106 -6.81 -18.14 -0.99
C SER A 106 -6.17 -16.80 -1.33
N ALA A 107 -6.37 -16.33 -2.56
CA ALA A 107 -5.89 -15.04 -3.05
C ALA A 107 -6.97 -14.31 -3.86
N ILE A 108 -6.97 -12.99 -3.76
CA ILE A 108 -7.82 -12.06 -4.49
C ILE A 108 -6.92 -11.02 -5.14
N ASN A 109 -7.07 -10.82 -6.45
CA ASN A 109 -6.42 -9.71 -7.13
C ASN A 109 -7.13 -8.39 -6.78
N LEU A 110 -6.35 -7.38 -6.41
CA LEU A 110 -6.84 -6.06 -6.04
C LEU A 110 -6.53 -5.03 -7.13
N ALA A 111 -5.31 -5.06 -7.67
CA ALA A 111 -4.90 -4.11 -8.68
C ALA A 111 -3.98 -4.75 -9.72
N PHE A 112 -3.92 -4.10 -10.88
CA PHE A 112 -3.11 -4.53 -12.01
C PHE A 112 -1.61 -4.50 -11.71
N ASN A 113 -1.15 -3.47 -11.00
CA ASN A 113 0.22 -3.28 -10.56
C ASN A 113 0.33 -3.24 -9.04
N GLY A 114 1.50 -3.58 -8.50
CA GLY A 114 1.93 -3.16 -7.17
C GLY A 114 2.36 -1.69 -7.21
N GLU A 115 1.47 -0.79 -6.80
CA GLU A 115 1.68 0.67 -6.78
C GLU A 115 1.53 1.22 -5.36
N HIS A 116 1.63 2.53 -5.18
CA HIS A 116 1.52 3.12 -3.83
C HIS A 116 0.16 2.86 -3.20
N GLY A 117 0.16 2.30 -2.00
CA GLY A 117 -1.07 1.99 -1.27
C GLY A 117 -0.83 1.44 0.13
N ASP A 118 -1.87 1.51 0.96
CA ASP A 118 -1.87 0.96 2.31
C ASP A 118 -3.22 0.29 2.60
N THR A 119 -3.21 -0.62 3.57
CA THR A 119 -4.41 -1.21 4.13
C THR A 119 -5.04 -0.26 5.15
N ALA A 120 -6.37 -0.26 5.25
CA ALA A 120 -7.12 0.55 6.20
C ALA A 120 -8.40 -0.17 6.63
N THR A 121 -9.07 0.36 7.65
CA THR A 121 -10.44 -0.04 7.99
C THR A 121 -11.37 1.09 7.60
N ASP A 122 -12.39 0.81 6.80
CA ASP A 122 -13.34 1.82 6.34
C ASP A 122 -14.39 2.19 7.41
N ILE A 123 -15.29 3.13 7.07
CA ILE A 123 -16.34 3.59 7.98
C ILE A 123 -17.34 2.49 8.41
N ASN A 124 -17.42 1.40 7.65
CA ASN A 124 -18.30 0.26 7.94
C ASN A 124 -17.57 -0.88 8.68
N GLY A 125 -16.28 -0.69 9.02
CA GLY A 125 -15.49 -1.70 9.71
C GLY A 125 -14.88 -2.76 8.78
N ARG A 126 -14.94 -2.56 7.45
CA ARG A 126 -14.32 -3.48 6.48
C ARG A 126 -12.84 -3.19 6.36
N ASP A 127 -12.04 -4.25 6.23
CA ASP A 127 -10.68 -4.07 5.77
C ASP A 127 -10.67 -3.76 4.27
N VAL A 128 -9.96 -2.71 3.91
CA VAL A 128 -9.83 -2.22 2.54
C VAL A 128 -8.37 -2.02 2.18
N TYR A 129 -8.07 -2.14 0.90
CA TYR A 129 -6.88 -1.57 0.29
C TYR A 129 -7.22 -0.19 -0.24
N VAL A 130 -6.38 0.80 0.06
CA VAL A 130 -6.44 2.12 -0.56
C VAL A 130 -5.15 2.31 -1.34
N GLY A 131 -5.26 2.43 -2.66
CA GLY A 131 -4.10 2.53 -3.52
C GLY A 131 -4.38 3.31 -4.80
N ILE A 132 -3.33 3.76 -5.46
CA ILE A 132 -3.41 4.40 -6.77
C ILE A 132 -3.49 3.34 -7.88
N GLU A 133 -4.25 3.64 -8.93
CA GLU A 133 -4.35 2.91 -10.18
C GLU A 133 -3.92 3.83 -11.33
N TYR A 134 -2.74 3.63 -11.93
CA TYR A 134 -2.25 4.51 -13.01
C TYR A 134 -2.63 4.07 -14.44
N GLN A 135 -3.18 2.87 -14.64
CA GLN A 135 -3.31 2.27 -15.98
C GLN A 135 -4.56 2.72 -16.75
N ASP A 136 -5.63 3.16 -16.08
CA ASP A 136 -6.88 3.60 -16.71
C ASP A 136 -7.31 5.00 -16.27
N ARG A 137 -7.69 5.17 -15.00
CA ARG A 137 -8.33 6.41 -14.50
C ARG A 137 -7.49 7.22 -13.53
N GLY A 138 -6.30 6.76 -13.16
CA GLY A 138 -5.42 7.54 -12.28
C GLY A 138 -6.10 7.75 -10.95
N ALA A 139 -6.88 6.75 -10.54
CA ALA A 139 -7.83 6.85 -9.46
C ALA A 139 -7.17 6.36 -8.19
N ILE A 140 -7.41 7.08 -7.10
CA ILE A 140 -7.14 6.54 -5.78
C ILE A 140 -8.37 5.72 -5.39
N GLU A 141 -8.21 4.41 -5.41
CA GLU A 141 -9.29 3.45 -5.28
C GLU A 141 -9.39 2.94 -3.84
N ILE A 142 -10.60 2.65 -3.39
CA ILE A 142 -10.89 1.92 -2.15
C ILE A 142 -11.42 0.54 -2.57
N ILE A 143 -10.70 -0.52 -2.24
CA ILE A 143 -11.01 -1.89 -2.66
C ILE A 143 -11.24 -2.74 -1.42
N ASP A 144 -12.36 -3.47 -1.38
CA ASP A 144 -12.68 -4.39 -0.30
C ASP A 144 -11.74 -5.61 -0.35
N LEU A 145 -11.03 -5.91 0.75
CA LEU A 145 -10.07 -7.02 0.79
C LEU A 145 -10.71 -8.40 0.74
N GLU A 146 -11.96 -8.53 1.21
CA GLU A 146 -12.68 -9.81 1.26
C GLU A 146 -13.25 -10.20 -0.11
N THR A 147 -13.62 -9.20 -0.92
CA THR A 147 -14.31 -9.44 -2.20
C THR A 147 -13.52 -9.01 -3.44
N GLY A 148 -12.49 -8.19 -3.27
CA GLY A 148 -11.76 -7.54 -4.37
C GLY A 148 -12.60 -6.49 -5.12
N SER A 149 -13.77 -6.12 -4.59
CA SER A 149 -14.67 -5.18 -5.25
C SER A 149 -14.28 -3.73 -4.97
N LEU A 150 -14.32 -2.89 -6.00
CA LEU A 150 -14.20 -1.44 -5.85
C LEU A 150 -15.36 -0.90 -5.01
N VAL A 151 -15.03 -0.27 -3.89
CA VAL A 151 -15.99 0.38 -2.98
C VAL A 151 -16.32 1.79 -3.47
N ALA A 152 -15.28 2.57 -3.80
CA ALA A 152 -15.38 3.93 -4.32
C ALA A 152 -14.02 4.42 -4.82
N ASP A 153 -14.06 5.48 -5.62
CA ASP A 153 -12.90 6.31 -5.93
C ASP A 153 -12.86 7.52 -5.00
N ILE A 154 -11.67 7.87 -4.52
CA ILE A 154 -11.43 9.08 -3.74
C ILE A 154 -11.28 10.29 -4.68
N GLU A 155 -10.39 10.18 -5.66
CA GLU A 155 -10.09 11.19 -6.68
C GLU A 155 -9.56 10.48 -7.92
N THR A 156 -9.76 11.08 -9.10
CA THR A 156 -9.33 10.55 -10.41
C THR A 156 -8.35 11.50 -11.09
N ALA A 157 -7.66 11.02 -12.12
CA ALA A 157 -6.67 11.76 -12.88
C ALA A 157 -5.43 12.24 -12.08
N VAL A 158 -5.04 11.49 -11.05
CA VAL A 158 -3.91 11.79 -10.16
C VAL A 158 -2.53 11.45 -10.81
N TRP A 159 -2.49 11.06 -12.09
CA TRP A 159 -1.28 10.63 -12.82
C TRP A 159 -0.34 11.73 -13.34
N VAL A 160 -0.69 13.02 -13.22
CA VAL A 160 0.04 14.08 -13.97
C VAL A 160 1.41 14.34 -13.33
N GLY A 161 2.42 13.53 -13.70
CA GLY A 161 3.82 13.72 -13.30
C GLY A 161 4.12 13.55 -11.82
N GLY A 162 3.17 12.97 -11.06
CA GLY A 162 3.24 12.84 -9.63
C GLY A 162 2.78 11.47 -9.13
N ALA A 163 2.97 11.29 -7.84
CA ALA A 163 2.60 10.08 -7.12
C ALA A 163 2.16 10.42 -5.69
N ILE A 164 1.72 9.41 -4.96
CA ILE A 164 1.15 9.58 -3.64
C ILE A 164 1.76 8.62 -2.65
N HIS A 165 1.72 8.97 -1.38
CA HIS A 165 1.90 8.06 -0.27
C HIS A 165 0.64 8.04 0.58
N ILE A 166 0.25 6.85 1.04
CA ILE A 166 -1.00 6.65 1.77
C ILE A 166 -0.69 6.03 3.12
N SER A 167 -1.37 6.50 4.17
CA SER A 167 -1.31 5.88 5.49
C SER A 167 -2.71 5.65 6.04
N GLY A 168 -3.07 4.36 6.15
CA GLY A 168 -4.31 3.85 6.72
C GLY A 168 -4.21 3.51 8.21
N ARG A 169 -3.25 4.11 8.91
CA ARG A 169 -2.87 3.74 10.29
C ARG A 169 -3.82 4.21 11.38
N ALA A 170 -4.94 4.84 11.02
CA ALA A 170 -6.02 5.28 11.93
C ALA A 170 -6.83 4.10 12.53
N THR A 171 -6.17 3.04 12.95
CA THR A 171 -6.81 1.75 13.32
C THR A 171 -7.65 1.80 14.58
N GLY A 172 -7.38 2.75 15.49
CA GLY A 172 -8.19 3.03 16.68
C GLY A 172 -9.38 3.98 16.40
N ARG A 173 -9.45 4.55 15.20
CA ARG A 173 -10.59 5.35 14.73
C ARG A 173 -10.81 5.10 13.23
N PRO A 174 -11.41 3.95 12.87
CA PRO A 174 -11.65 3.55 11.48
C PRO A 174 -12.35 4.61 10.63
N GLY A 175 -12.19 4.48 9.31
CA GLY A 175 -12.81 5.33 8.31
C GLY A 175 -11.91 6.47 7.84
N TRP A 176 -10.61 6.45 8.12
CA TRP A 176 -9.69 7.53 7.75
C TRP A 176 -8.37 7.04 7.18
N VAL A 177 -7.90 7.73 6.13
CA VAL A 177 -6.53 7.65 5.63
C VAL A 177 -5.98 9.06 5.45
N VAL A 178 -4.67 9.25 5.66
CA VAL A 178 -3.97 10.45 5.20
C VAL A 178 -3.22 10.14 3.93
N ILE A 179 -3.24 11.07 2.99
CA ILE A 179 -2.59 10.96 1.70
C ILE A 179 -1.67 12.18 1.51
N SER A 180 -0.45 11.93 1.08
CA SER A 180 0.49 12.96 0.63
C SER A 180 0.73 12.80 -0.86
N HIS A 181 0.42 13.83 -1.63
CA HIS A 181 0.69 13.86 -3.07
C HIS A 181 1.94 14.68 -3.35
N TYR A 182 2.80 14.20 -4.25
CA TYR A 182 3.96 14.92 -4.76
C TYR A 182 4.06 14.83 -6.27
N THR A 183 4.81 15.74 -6.89
CA THR A 183 5.05 15.74 -8.33
C THR A 183 6.48 16.16 -8.65
N GLU A 184 7.01 15.69 -9.77
CA GLU A 184 8.29 16.17 -10.30
C GLU A 184 8.11 17.47 -11.11
N THR A 185 6.90 17.71 -11.61
CA THR A 185 6.57 18.89 -12.42
C THR A 185 5.36 19.61 -11.84
N PRO A 186 5.40 20.93 -11.61
CA PRO A 186 4.24 21.67 -11.10
C PRO A 186 2.99 21.44 -11.95
N ILE A 187 1.89 21.05 -11.31
CA ILE A 187 0.58 20.85 -11.94
C ILE A 187 -0.47 21.80 -11.36
N VAL A 188 -1.45 22.17 -12.19
CA VAL A 188 -2.56 23.06 -11.78
C VAL A 188 -3.75 22.19 -11.33
N THR A 189 -3.59 21.51 -10.20
CA THR A 189 -4.64 20.70 -9.56
C THR A 189 -4.73 21.04 -8.08
N TRP A 190 -5.86 20.73 -7.44
CA TRP A 190 -6.05 21.06 -6.02
C TRP A 190 -5.10 20.25 -5.13
N TYR A 191 -4.81 19.00 -5.50
CA TYR A 191 -3.96 18.07 -4.77
C TYR A 191 -2.46 18.26 -5.02
N ASN A 192 -2.04 19.21 -5.87
CA ASN A 192 -0.62 19.46 -6.12
C ASN A 192 0.16 19.72 -4.82
N GLU A 193 1.20 18.94 -4.51
CA GLU A 193 2.01 19.07 -3.28
C GLU A 193 1.18 19.17 -1.97
N GLU A 194 0.06 18.46 -1.90
CA GLU A 194 -0.91 18.56 -0.80
C GLU A 194 -0.85 17.36 0.14
N ILE A 195 -0.96 17.63 1.44
CA ILE A 195 -1.34 16.64 2.46
C ILE A 195 -2.84 16.76 2.67
N PHE A 196 -3.58 15.67 2.50
CA PHE A 196 -5.02 15.66 2.69
C PHE A 196 -5.50 14.42 3.44
N LEU A 197 -6.54 14.60 4.24
CA LEU A 197 -7.21 13.56 4.99
C LEU A 197 -8.45 13.12 4.21
N VAL A 198 -8.69 11.81 4.16
CA VAL A 198 -9.85 11.25 3.47
C VAL A 198 -10.64 10.40 4.43
N LYS A 199 -11.95 10.68 4.51
CA LYS A 199 -12.90 9.75 5.12
C LYS A 199 -13.21 8.65 4.11
N ILE A 200 -12.86 7.41 4.39
CA ILE A 200 -12.99 6.28 3.47
C ILE A 200 -14.29 5.48 3.70
N GLY A 201 -14.96 5.14 2.61
CA GLY A 201 -16.25 4.45 2.54
C GLY A 201 -16.88 4.63 1.15
N PRO A 202 -18.15 4.26 0.95
CA PRO A 202 -18.83 4.36 -0.36
C PRO A 202 -19.01 5.78 -0.91
N ALA A 203 -18.85 6.80 -0.06
CA ALA A 203 -18.91 8.21 -0.43
C ALA A 203 -17.75 8.94 0.26
N PRO A 204 -16.54 8.92 -0.33
CA PRO A 204 -15.37 9.52 0.28
C PRO A 204 -15.51 11.03 0.49
N VAL A 205 -14.91 11.55 1.56
CA VAL A 205 -14.86 12.99 1.84
C VAL A 205 -13.41 13.41 2.02
N ILE A 206 -12.97 14.36 1.21
CA ILE A 206 -11.62 14.90 1.23
C ILE A 206 -11.56 16.16 2.07
N VAL A 207 -10.54 16.27 2.90
CA VAL A 207 -10.20 17.46 3.70
C VAL A 207 -8.74 17.81 3.44
N SER A 208 -8.49 18.91 2.73
CA SER A 208 -7.14 19.46 2.58
C SER A 208 -6.60 19.90 3.95
N LEU A 209 -5.35 19.54 4.25
CA LEU A 209 -4.68 19.86 5.50
C LEU A 209 -3.59 20.92 5.30
N GLY A 210 -2.93 20.93 4.15
CA GLY A 210 -1.93 21.92 3.80
C GLY A 210 -0.93 21.41 2.78
N LYS A 211 -0.20 22.37 2.20
CA LYS A 211 0.90 22.11 1.28
C LYS A 211 2.17 21.68 2.01
N HIS A 212 2.96 20.82 1.40
CA HIS A 212 4.35 20.58 1.78
C HIS A 212 5.29 21.26 0.77
N GLN A 213 6.58 21.23 1.04
CA GLN A 213 7.65 21.82 0.22
C GLN A 213 8.73 20.78 -0.04
N SER A 214 8.34 19.52 -0.22
CA SER A 214 9.30 18.43 -0.36
C SER A 214 9.96 18.48 -1.73
N ASP A 215 11.27 18.33 -1.75
CA ASP A 215 11.99 17.87 -2.93
C ASP A 215 11.56 16.43 -3.27
N THR A 216 11.55 16.10 -4.55
CA THR A 216 11.14 14.79 -5.07
C THR A 216 12.29 14.11 -5.81
N SER A 217 13.53 14.56 -5.56
CA SER A 217 14.76 14.07 -6.17
C SER A 217 15.10 12.61 -5.85
N ASP A 218 14.60 12.08 -4.73
CA ASP A 218 14.71 10.66 -4.35
C ASP A 218 13.53 10.21 -3.47
N TYR A 219 13.44 8.92 -3.16
CA TYR A 219 12.38 8.39 -2.30
C TYR A 219 12.36 9.08 -0.93
N TRP A 220 13.51 9.23 -0.26
CA TRP A 220 13.56 9.75 1.11
C TRP A 220 13.20 11.23 1.25
N SER A 221 13.29 11.99 0.17
CA SER A 221 12.88 13.40 0.12
C SER A 221 11.36 13.57 -0.08
N GLN A 222 10.67 12.57 -0.63
CA GLN A 222 9.21 12.60 -0.84
C GLN A 222 8.42 12.80 0.46
N PRO A 223 7.22 13.40 0.38
CA PRO A 223 6.37 13.58 1.56
C PRO A 223 5.76 12.25 2.00
N HIS A 224 6.16 11.76 3.16
CA HIS A 224 5.56 10.59 3.81
C HIS A 224 4.69 11.05 4.97
N ALA A 225 3.39 11.23 4.73
CA ALA A 225 2.44 11.53 5.79
C ALA A 225 1.99 10.25 6.49
N THR A 226 1.93 10.29 7.83
CA THR A 226 1.36 9.20 8.63
C THR A 226 0.36 9.73 9.65
N ILE A 227 -0.66 8.93 9.93
CA ILE A 227 -1.72 9.23 10.87
C ILE A 227 -1.59 8.35 12.12
N SER A 228 -1.76 8.97 13.29
CA SER A 228 -1.81 8.26 14.58
C SER A 228 -3.00 7.29 14.66
N ARG A 229 -2.86 6.24 15.47
CA ARG A 229 -3.90 5.19 15.63
C ARG A 229 -5.26 5.75 16.02
N ASP A 230 -5.32 6.75 16.90
CA ASP A 230 -6.57 7.39 17.33
C ASP A 230 -7.07 8.50 16.39
N ALA A 231 -6.37 8.72 15.26
CA ALA A 231 -6.60 9.76 14.27
C ALA A 231 -6.67 11.18 14.84
N THR A 232 -5.92 11.47 15.91
CA THR A 232 -5.86 12.81 16.51
C THR A 232 -4.67 13.63 16.03
N ARG A 233 -3.68 12.98 15.43
CA ARG A 233 -2.42 13.57 14.97
C ARG A 233 -2.03 13.02 13.61
N ILE A 234 -1.45 13.89 12.80
CA ILE A 234 -0.82 13.59 11.52
C ILE A 234 0.58 14.19 11.56
N VAL A 235 1.56 13.43 11.08
CA VAL A 235 2.96 13.88 10.95
C VAL A 235 3.40 13.65 9.52
N TRP A 236 4.11 14.62 8.93
CA TRP A 236 4.70 14.48 7.61
C TRP A 236 6.05 15.20 7.55
N GLY A 237 6.93 14.69 6.70
CA GLY A 237 8.15 15.39 6.31
C GLY A 237 7.87 16.45 5.24
N SER A 238 8.57 17.58 5.34
CA SER A 238 8.57 18.62 4.31
C SER A 238 9.99 19.16 4.18
N ILE A 239 10.75 18.60 3.24
CA ILE A 239 12.17 18.91 3.07
C ILE A 239 12.33 19.81 1.85
N GLY A 240 12.52 21.11 2.07
CA GLY A 240 12.80 22.05 0.99
C GLY A 240 14.21 21.89 0.45
N ALA A 241 14.36 21.83 -0.87
CA ALA A 241 15.63 22.20 -1.49
C ALA A 241 15.91 23.68 -1.15
N MET A 242 17.04 23.98 -0.53
CA MET A 242 17.48 25.36 -0.39
C MET A 242 17.70 25.93 -1.81
N SER A 243 16.76 26.72 -2.30
CA SER A 243 16.99 27.58 -3.46
C SER A 243 18.14 28.55 -3.11
N THR A 244 19.28 28.39 -3.77
CA THR A 244 20.46 29.26 -3.59
C THR A 244 20.35 30.60 -4.34
N THR A 245 19.15 31.07 -4.67
CA THR A 245 18.96 32.41 -5.26
C THR A 245 18.42 33.38 -4.22
N CYS A 246 19.36 34.06 -3.56
CA CYS A 246 19.16 35.38 -2.94
C CYS A 246 19.28 36.49 -4.00
#